data_AF-A0A846GQ19-F1
#
_entry.id   AF-A0A846GQ19-F1
#
_cell.length_a   1.000
_cell.length_b   1.000
_cell.length_c   1.000
_cell.angle_alpha   90.00
_cell.angle_beta   90.00
_cell.angle_gamma   90.00
#
_symmetry.space_group_name_H-M   'P 1'
#
loop_
_entity.id
_entity.type
_entity.pdbx_description
1 polymer ?
#
loop_
_entity_poly.entity_id
_entity_poly.type
_entity_poly.pdbx_seq_one_letter_code
_entity_poly.pdbx_strand_id
1 'polypeptide(L)'
;MILARRKTHFYSFVVLAVVLPVCFLAGILLRPSYEPVDVASNNLFTQAGFVTQTQPRKAIGSTKLDDGTFRFHVETFVNYQGKLVMELKSLSLLQVPDPLLYWDPRQKAPTEISVRSILLGNLAGLSRKQFLLPPSVRGKAGHLLIYSQGQQKLITALPLPAKLTRLYRY
;
A
#
# COMPACT_ATOMS: atom_id res chain seq x y z
N MET A 1 -7.27 48.80 -40.69
CA MET A 1 -7.38 47.34 -40.41
C MET A 1 -6.29 46.77 -39.49
N ILE A 2 -5.11 47.42 -39.33
CA ILE A 2 -4.00 46.99 -38.46
C ILE A 2 -4.28 47.18 -36.94
N LEU A 3 -5.02 48.23 -36.58
CA LEU A 3 -5.36 48.55 -35.19
C LEU A 3 -6.27 47.51 -34.51
N ALA A 4 -7.21 46.90 -35.25
CA ALA A 4 -8.10 45.88 -34.71
C ALA A 4 -7.32 44.61 -34.33
N ARG A 5 -6.40 44.16 -35.20
CA ARG A 5 -5.52 43.01 -34.91
C ARG A 5 -4.61 43.28 -33.70
N ARG A 6 -4.06 44.50 -33.56
CA ARG A 6 -3.26 44.86 -32.39
C ARG A 6 -4.04 44.81 -31.07
N LYS A 7 -5.30 45.26 -31.07
CA LYS A 7 -6.18 45.14 -29.89
C LYS A 7 -6.44 43.69 -29.52
N THR A 8 -6.73 42.83 -30.50
CA THR A 8 -6.91 41.39 -30.26
C THR A 8 -5.66 40.76 -29.65
N HIS A 9 -4.48 41.02 -30.21
CA HIS A 9 -3.22 40.51 -29.65
C HIS A 9 -2.98 41.01 -28.21
N PHE A 10 -3.24 42.30 -27.93
CA PHE A 10 -3.09 42.87 -26.60
C PHE A 10 -4.02 42.20 -25.58
N TYR A 11 -5.31 42.05 -25.91
CA TYR A 11 -6.26 41.38 -25.02
C TYR A 11 -5.91 39.90 -24.82
N SER A 12 -5.48 39.19 -25.87
CA SER A 12 -5.02 37.81 -25.73
C SER A 12 -3.81 37.70 -24.80
N PHE A 13 -2.84 38.62 -24.90
CA PHE A 13 -1.68 38.65 -24.01
C PHE A 13 -2.06 38.94 -22.56
N VAL A 14 -2.94 39.91 -22.32
CA VAL A 14 -3.42 40.25 -20.97
C VAL A 14 -4.18 39.06 -20.35
N VAL A 15 -5.07 38.43 -21.10
CA VAL A 15 -5.80 37.25 -20.63
C VAL A 15 -4.83 36.12 -20.31
N LEU A 16 -3.86 35.83 -21.19
CA LEU A 16 -2.88 34.77 -20.94
C LEU A 16 -2.01 35.07 -19.71
N ALA A 17 -1.57 36.32 -19.54
CA ALA A 17 -0.75 36.74 -18.41
C ALA A 17 -1.47 36.61 -17.06
N VAL A 18 -2.80 36.60 -17.03
CA VAL A 18 -3.59 36.42 -15.81
C VAL A 18 -4.01 34.95 -15.63
N VAL A 19 -4.48 34.29 -16.70
CA VAL A 19 -4.98 32.91 -16.63
C VAL A 19 -3.86 31.93 -16.31
N LEU A 20 -2.68 32.11 -16.90
CA LEU A 20 -1.58 31.15 -16.80
C LEU A 20 -1.01 31.05 -15.37
N PRO A 21 -0.76 32.17 -14.65
CA PRO A 21 -0.40 32.11 -13.23
C PRO A 21 -1.49 31.52 -12.33
N VAL A 22 -2.76 31.82 -12.60
CA VAL A 22 -3.89 31.28 -11.82
C VAL A 22 -3.99 29.77 -11.99
N CYS A 23 -3.91 29.26 -13.23
CA CYS A 23 -3.85 27.83 -13.51
C CYS A 23 -2.63 27.17 -12.86
N PHE A 24 -1.47 27.85 -12.85
CA PHE A 24 -0.26 27.35 -12.21
C PHE A 24 -0.41 27.23 -10.68
N LEU A 25 -0.93 28.28 -10.02
CA LEU A 25 -1.24 28.28 -8.59
C LEU A 25 -2.27 27.20 -8.23
N ALA A 26 -3.34 27.08 -9.01
CA ALA A 26 -4.33 26.02 -8.85
C ALA A 26 -3.69 24.64 -9.01
N GLY A 27 -2.80 24.46 -10.00
CA GLY A 27 -2.06 23.22 -10.21
C GLY A 27 -1.16 22.85 -9.02
N ILE A 28 -0.52 23.83 -8.39
CA ILE A 28 0.29 23.60 -7.17
C ILE A 28 -0.60 23.23 -5.98
N LEU A 29 -1.71 23.95 -5.78
CA LEU A 29 -2.62 23.72 -4.65
C LEU A 29 -3.40 22.40 -4.76
N LEU A 30 -3.76 22.01 -5.98
CA LEU A 30 -4.46 20.76 -6.27
C LEU A 30 -3.53 19.59 -6.51
N ARG A 31 -2.20 19.80 -6.50
CA ARG A 31 -1.23 18.72 -6.67
C ARG A 31 -1.44 17.70 -5.55
N PRO A 32 -1.77 16.43 -5.87
CA PRO A 32 -1.78 15.38 -4.86
C PRO A 32 -0.42 15.34 -4.17
N SER A 33 -0.38 15.36 -2.84
CA SER A 33 0.89 15.32 -2.09
C SER A 33 1.67 14.02 -2.31
N TYR A 34 1.03 13.02 -2.90
CA TYR A 34 1.60 11.72 -3.19
C TYR A 34 1.20 11.31 -4.61
N GLU A 35 2.16 10.82 -5.38
CA GLU A 35 1.85 10.16 -6.65
C GLU A 35 1.00 8.91 -6.34
N PRO A 36 -0.15 8.72 -7.01
CA PRO A 36 -0.91 7.50 -6.87
C PRO A 36 -0.02 6.34 -7.32
N VAL A 37 -0.08 5.25 -6.57
CA VAL A 37 0.72 4.06 -6.82
C VAL A 37 0.73 3.68 -8.30
N ASP A 38 1.93 3.56 -8.87
CA ASP A 38 2.13 3.01 -10.20
C ASP A 38 2.13 1.46 -10.19
N VAL A 39 1.35 0.88 -11.09
CA VAL A 39 1.27 -0.56 -11.38
C VAL A 39 2.65 -1.10 -11.82
N ALA A 40 3.51 -0.25 -12.38
CA ALA A 40 4.88 -0.62 -12.78
C ALA A 40 5.71 -1.20 -11.63
N SER A 41 5.55 -0.69 -10.39
CA SER A 41 6.23 -1.23 -9.21
C SER A 41 5.89 -2.71 -8.97
N ASN A 42 4.68 -3.13 -9.34
CA ASN A 42 4.18 -4.48 -9.12
C ASN A 42 4.93 -5.54 -9.97
N ASN A 43 5.53 -5.14 -11.10
CA ASN A 43 6.32 -6.04 -11.95
C ASN A 43 7.60 -6.53 -11.24
N LEU A 44 8.29 -5.65 -10.51
CA LEU A 44 9.50 -6.01 -9.75
C LEU A 44 9.20 -7.05 -8.66
N PHE A 45 8.08 -6.89 -7.96
CA PHE A 45 7.64 -7.85 -6.94
C PHE A 45 7.14 -9.16 -7.54
N THR A 46 6.54 -9.11 -8.73
CA THR A 46 6.13 -10.33 -9.46
C THR A 46 7.35 -11.13 -9.91
N GLN A 47 8.36 -10.45 -10.46
CA GLN A 47 9.62 -11.07 -10.87
C GLN A 47 10.38 -11.68 -9.67
N ALA A 48 10.33 -11.03 -8.51
CA ALA A 48 10.91 -11.55 -7.27
C ALA A 48 10.02 -12.60 -6.55
N GLY A 49 8.88 -12.99 -7.13
CA GLY A 49 8.02 -14.07 -6.62
C GLY A 49 7.13 -13.71 -5.43
N PHE A 50 6.93 -12.42 -5.14
CA PHE A 50 6.11 -11.96 -4.01
C PHE A 50 4.60 -11.93 -4.30
N VAL A 51 4.18 -11.90 -5.56
CA VAL A 51 2.76 -11.86 -5.93
C VAL A 51 2.21 -13.27 -6.08
N THR A 52 1.30 -13.66 -5.19
CA THR A 52 0.68 -15.00 -5.20
C THR A 52 -0.83 -14.85 -5.26
N GLN A 53 -1.43 -14.69 -6.45
CA GLN A 53 -2.89 -14.85 -6.59
C GLN A 53 -3.21 -16.35 -6.61
N THR A 54 -3.60 -16.89 -5.47
CA THR A 54 -3.94 -18.30 -5.31
C THR A 54 -5.39 -18.46 -4.87
N GLN A 55 -6.02 -19.51 -5.39
CA GLN A 55 -7.34 -19.91 -4.95
C GLN A 55 -7.26 -20.50 -3.53
N PRO A 56 -8.16 -20.08 -2.62
CA PRO A 56 -8.19 -20.60 -1.26
C PRO A 56 -8.69 -22.04 -1.26
N ARG A 57 -8.00 -22.93 -0.54
CA ARG A 57 -8.48 -24.29 -0.31
C ARG A 57 -9.26 -24.39 1.00
N LYS A 58 -8.80 -23.69 2.04
CA LYS A 58 -9.43 -23.70 3.38
C LYS A 58 -9.08 -22.42 4.14
N ALA A 59 -10.10 -21.66 4.53
CA ALA A 59 -9.93 -20.51 5.43
C ALA A 59 -9.55 -20.99 6.84
N ILE A 60 -8.57 -20.33 7.45
CA ILE A 60 -8.10 -20.57 8.82
C ILE A 60 -8.79 -19.58 9.76
N GLY A 61 -8.87 -18.32 9.35
CA GLY A 61 -9.53 -17.28 10.11
C GLY A 61 -9.39 -15.93 9.45
N SER A 62 -10.22 -15.00 9.92
CA SER A 62 -10.20 -13.61 9.50
C SER A 62 -10.25 -12.65 10.68
N THR A 63 -9.74 -11.44 10.49
CA THR A 63 -9.83 -10.37 11.47
C THR A 63 -9.84 -9.01 10.78
N LYS A 64 -10.23 -7.97 11.51
CA LYS A 64 -10.07 -6.59 11.07
C LYS A 64 -8.92 -5.99 11.87
N LEU A 65 -7.98 -5.37 11.16
CA LEU A 65 -6.89 -4.61 11.74
C LEU A 65 -7.16 -3.14 11.50
N ASP A 66 -7.04 -2.35 12.56
CA ASP A 66 -7.34 -0.92 12.57
C ASP A 66 -6.38 -0.21 13.51
N ASP A 67 -5.80 0.92 13.07
CA ASP A 67 -5.04 1.85 13.92
C ASP A 67 -5.68 3.25 14.02
N GLY A 68 -6.89 3.41 13.47
CA GLY A 68 -7.62 4.68 13.33
C GLY A 68 -7.46 5.32 11.94
N THR A 69 -6.29 5.20 11.32
CA THR A 69 -6.00 5.74 9.98
C THR A 69 -6.19 4.68 8.91
N PHE A 70 -5.63 3.49 9.13
CA PHE A 70 -5.67 2.40 8.16
C PHE A 70 -6.55 1.26 8.63
N ARG A 71 -7.47 0.85 7.76
CA ARG A 71 -8.40 -0.25 8.04
C ARG A 71 -8.17 -1.37 7.06
N PHE A 72 -7.84 -2.55 7.56
CA PHE A 72 -7.64 -3.74 6.76
C PHE A 72 -8.52 -4.89 7.23
N HIS A 73 -9.04 -5.65 6.28
CA HIS A 73 -9.54 -6.99 6.54
C HIS A 73 -8.43 -7.98 6.19
N VAL A 74 -8.02 -8.77 7.17
CA VAL A 74 -7.04 -9.84 7.00
C VAL A 74 -7.79 -11.15 6.99
N GLU A 75 -7.53 -11.98 5.99
CA GLU A 75 -7.94 -13.37 5.96
C GLU A 75 -6.72 -14.25 5.76
N THR A 76 -6.69 -15.40 6.42
CA THR A 76 -5.60 -16.37 6.27
C THR A 76 -6.18 -17.70 5.83
N PHE A 77 -5.54 -18.33 4.87
CA PHE A 77 -5.98 -19.60 4.32
C PHE A 77 -4.79 -20.46 3.90
N VAL A 78 -5.05 -21.75 3.73
CA VAL A 78 -4.09 -22.67 3.12
C VAL A 78 -4.42 -22.74 1.63
N ASN A 79 -3.42 -22.58 0.77
CA ASN A 79 -3.58 -22.78 -0.66
C ASN A 79 -3.54 -24.29 -1.02
N TYR A 80 -3.76 -24.63 -2.30
CA TYR A 80 -3.71 -26.03 -2.75
C TYR A 80 -2.35 -26.71 -2.53
N GLN A 81 -1.26 -25.94 -2.49
CA GLN A 81 0.10 -26.43 -2.21
C GLN A 81 0.39 -26.62 -0.71
N GLY A 82 -0.59 -26.45 0.18
CA GLY A 82 -0.39 -26.57 1.62
C GLY A 82 0.38 -25.39 2.24
N LYS A 83 0.57 -24.30 1.50
CA LYS A 83 1.26 -23.09 1.98
C LYS A 83 0.25 -22.14 2.62
N LEU A 84 0.69 -21.49 3.70
CA LEU A 84 -0.08 -20.48 4.41
C LEU A 84 -0.03 -19.17 3.62
N VAL A 85 -1.19 -18.66 3.25
CA VAL A 85 -1.35 -17.40 2.53
C VAL A 85 -2.19 -16.46 3.39
N MET A 86 -1.76 -15.21 3.44
CA MET A 86 -2.48 -14.12 4.06
C MET A 86 -3.00 -13.20 2.97
N GLU A 87 -4.30 -13.02 2.94
CA GLU A 87 -4.95 -12.02 2.15
C GLU A 87 -5.18 -10.76 2.98
N LEU A 88 -4.78 -9.63 2.42
CA LEU A 88 -5.03 -8.31 2.97
C LEU A 88 -5.92 -7.53 2.02
N LYS A 89 -7.08 -7.13 2.52
CA LYS A 89 -8.00 -6.23 1.82
C LYS A 89 -8.03 -4.88 2.52
N SER A 90 -7.55 -3.84 1.84
CA SER A 90 -7.67 -2.46 2.31
C SER A 90 -9.12 -2.01 2.25
N LEU A 91 -9.62 -1.50 3.39
CA LEU A 91 -10.94 -0.89 3.51
C LEU A 91 -10.88 0.63 3.40
N SER A 92 -9.69 1.22 3.49
CA SER A 92 -9.40 2.63 3.26
C SER A 92 -8.51 2.82 2.02
N LEU A 93 -8.51 4.02 1.44
CA LEU A 93 -7.60 4.36 0.35
C LEU A 93 -6.18 4.47 0.93
N LEU A 94 -5.25 3.69 0.41
CA LEU A 94 -3.86 3.70 0.88
C LEU A 94 -3.11 4.85 0.19
N GLN A 95 -3.11 6.04 0.80
CA GLN A 95 -2.40 7.23 0.30
C GLN A 95 -0.97 7.28 0.84
N VAL A 96 -0.19 6.23 0.52
CA VAL A 96 1.20 6.10 0.94
C VAL A 96 2.03 5.82 -0.30
N PRO A 97 3.18 6.50 -0.50
CA PRO A 97 4.06 6.20 -1.62
C PRO A 97 4.86 4.92 -1.33
N ASP A 98 4.88 4.01 -2.30
CA ASP A 98 5.57 2.71 -2.25
C ASP A 98 5.43 1.96 -0.92
N PRO A 99 4.20 1.60 -0.50
CA PRO A 99 3.96 0.94 0.76
C PRO A 99 4.38 -0.53 0.69
N LEU A 100 5.36 -0.89 1.51
CA LEU A 100 5.84 -2.25 1.71
C LEU A 100 5.23 -2.85 2.98
N LEU A 101 4.92 -4.14 2.92
CA LEU A 101 4.42 -4.90 4.04
C LEU A 101 5.53 -5.81 4.59
N TYR A 102 5.84 -5.63 5.87
CA TYR A 102 6.73 -6.51 6.60
C TYR A 102 5.97 -7.23 7.72
N TRP A 103 6.50 -8.35 8.16
CA TRP A 103 6.09 -9.02 9.39
C TRP A 103 7.22 -8.95 10.42
N ASP A 104 6.87 -8.67 11.67
CA ASP A 104 7.82 -8.61 12.77
C ASP A 104 7.36 -9.49 13.95
N PRO A 105 8.22 -10.34 14.52
CA PRO A 105 7.86 -11.22 15.64
C PRO A 105 7.71 -10.51 16.98
N ARG A 106 8.06 -9.22 17.10
CA ARG A 106 8.00 -8.48 18.36
C ARG A 106 6.57 -8.41 18.89
N GLN A 107 6.41 -8.61 20.21
CA GLN A 107 5.12 -8.49 20.91
C GLN A 107 4.69 -7.03 21.14
N LYS A 108 5.65 -6.09 21.17
CA LYS A 108 5.35 -4.66 21.25
C LYS A 108 5.41 -4.07 19.84
N ALA A 109 4.51 -3.14 19.55
CA ALA A 109 4.47 -2.40 18.30
C ALA A 109 5.81 -1.67 18.09
N PRO A 110 6.59 -2.01 17.06
CA PRO A 110 7.86 -1.35 16.83
C PRO A 110 7.66 0.00 16.18
N THR A 111 8.60 0.92 16.43
CA THR A 111 8.68 2.23 15.77
C THR A 111 9.55 2.21 14.50
N GLU A 112 10.38 1.18 14.34
CA GLU A 112 11.32 1.04 13.22
C GLU A 112 11.38 -0.41 12.71
N ILE A 113 11.73 -0.57 11.43
CA ILE A 113 12.04 -1.88 10.85
C ILE A 113 13.29 -2.44 11.51
N SER A 114 13.23 -3.69 11.95
CA SER A 114 14.40 -4.39 12.49
C SER A 114 14.98 -5.37 11.48
N VAL A 115 16.20 -5.84 11.73
CA VAL A 115 16.84 -6.94 10.97
C VAL A 115 16.02 -8.24 11.04
N ARG A 116 15.11 -8.37 12.01
CA ARG A 116 14.22 -9.54 12.17
C ARG A 116 12.91 -9.39 11.40
N SER A 117 12.65 -8.23 10.82
CA SER A 117 11.44 -7.97 10.05
C SER A 117 11.56 -8.65 8.68
N ILE A 118 10.53 -9.41 8.30
CA ILE A 118 10.50 -10.17 7.06
C ILE A 118 9.64 -9.42 6.04
N LEU A 119 10.21 -9.06 4.89
CA LEU A 119 9.44 -8.47 3.80
C LEU A 119 8.47 -9.52 3.23
N LEU A 120 7.18 -9.20 3.27
CA LEU A 120 6.13 -10.02 2.67
C LEU A 120 5.83 -9.60 1.23
N GLY A 121 5.96 -8.30 0.93
CA GLY A 121 5.79 -7.78 -0.42
C GLY A 121 5.24 -6.35 -0.42
N ASN A 122 4.74 -5.95 -1.59
CA ASN A 122 4.23 -4.60 -1.83
C ASN A 122 2.71 -4.53 -1.59
N LEU A 123 2.23 -3.47 -0.92
CA LEU A 123 0.80 -3.14 -0.75
C LEU A 123 0.24 -2.21 -1.81
N ALA A 124 1.10 -1.65 -2.64
CA ALA A 124 0.74 -0.64 -3.61
C ALA A 124 -0.23 -1.20 -4.66
N GLY A 125 -1.30 -0.46 -4.97
CA GLY A 125 -2.20 -0.74 -6.09
C GLY A 125 -3.54 -1.33 -5.62
N LEU A 126 -3.84 -2.56 -6.04
CA LEU A 126 -5.13 -3.22 -5.80
C LEU A 126 -5.53 -3.23 -4.32
N SER A 127 -6.82 -3.01 -4.06
CA SER A 127 -7.42 -3.05 -2.72
C SER A 127 -7.33 -4.42 -2.04
N ARG A 128 -7.01 -5.49 -2.77
CA ARG A 128 -6.89 -6.86 -2.28
C ARG A 128 -5.57 -7.46 -2.76
N LYS A 129 -4.73 -7.89 -1.82
CA LYS A 129 -3.47 -8.58 -2.11
C LYS A 129 -3.29 -9.82 -1.26
N GLN A 130 -2.58 -10.79 -1.81
CA GLN A 130 -2.27 -12.05 -1.15
C GLN A 130 -0.75 -12.18 -1.00
N PHE A 131 -0.34 -12.58 0.20
CA PHE A 131 1.05 -12.69 0.62
C PHE A 131 1.29 -14.10 1.16
N LEU A 132 2.37 -14.73 0.71
CA LEU A 132 2.78 -16.01 1.23
C LEU A 132 3.44 -15.79 2.60
N LEU A 133 2.90 -16.44 3.64
CA LEU A 133 3.48 -16.36 4.97
C LEU A 133 4.59 -17.41 5.12
N PRO A 134 5.84 -16.99 5.41
CA PRO A 134 6.94 -17.93 5.54
C PRO A 134 6.74 -18.86 6.75
N PRO A 135 7.36 -20.05 6.74
CA PRO A 135 7.23 -21.01 7.84
C PRO A 135 7.58 -20.44 9.22
N SER A 136 8.51 -19.47 9.27
CA SER A 136 8.95 -18.77 10.48
C SER A 136 7.85 -18.01 11.23
N VAL A 137 6.76 -17.65 10.53
CA VAL A 137 5.59 -16.90 11.05
C VAL A 137 4.53 -17.82 11.65
N ARG A 138 4.53 -19.11 11.29
CA ARG A 138 3.44 -20.04 11.63
C ARG A 138 3.29 -20.20 13.15
N GLY A 139 2.06 -20.00 13.63
CA GLY A 139 1.67 -20.11 15.03
C GLY A 139 2.21 -19.00 15.94
N LYS A 140 2.86 -17.97 15.39
CA LYS A 140 3.40 -16.84 16.16
C LYS A 140 2.51 -15.61 16.04
N ALA A 141 2.35 -14.90 17.15
CA ALA A 141 1.87 -13.53 17.13
C ALA A 141 3.00 -12.59 16.71
N GLY A 142 2.64 -11.42 16.20
CA GLY A 142 3.61 -10.40 15.79
C GLY A 142 2.91 -9.13 15.35
N HIS A 143 3.59 -8.34 14.53
CA HIS A 143 3.05 -7.13 13.92
C HIS A 143 3.23 -7.16 12.40
N LEU A 144 2.20 -6.69 11.69
CA LEU A 144 2.28 -6.30 10.31
C LEU A 144 2.71 -4.84 10.26
N LEU A 145 3.85 -4.59 9.63
CA LEU A 145 4.43 -3.27 9.51
C LEU A 145 4.18 -2.75 8.10
N ILE A 146 3.63 -1.55 8.00
CA ILE A 146 3.53 -0.82 6.73
C ILE A 146 4.64 0.21 6.71
N TYR A 147 5.55 0.07 5.77
CA TYR A 147 6.68 0.96 5.60
C TYR A 147 6.59 1.65 4.26
N SER A 148 6.72 2.96 4.24
CA SER A 148 6.82 3.71 2.99
C SER A 148 8.28 3.74 2.55
N GLN A 149 8.58 3.10 1.43
CA GLN A 149 9.91 3.21 0.84
C GLN A 149 10.18 4.63 0.35
N GLY A 150 9.17 5.30 -0.23
CA GLY A 150 9.28 6.68 -0.71
C GLY A 150 9.56 7.71 0.39
N GLN A 151 9.03 7.50 1.61
CA GLN A 151 9.27 8.39 2.76
C GLN A 151 10.35 7.89 3.73
N GLN A 152 10.89 6.69 3.49
CA GLN A 152 11.84 6.01 4.38
C GLN A 152 11.37 5.93 5.85
N LYS A 153 10.08 5.66 6.05
CA LYS A 153 9.46 5.72 7.37
C LYS A 153 8.47 4.58 7.61
N LEU A 154 8.46 4.07 8.83
CA LEU A 154 7.39 3.20 9.31
C LEU A 154 6.10 4.02 9.45
N ILE A 155 5.08 3.63 8.70
CA ILE A 155 3.78 4.28 8.68
C ILE A 155 2.92 3.77 9.83
N THR A 156 2.84 2.44 9.99
CA THR A 156 2.06 1.83 11.07
C THR A 156 2.53 0.41 11.39
N ALA A 157 2.19 -0.04 12.60
CA ALA A 157 2.40 -1.39 13.10
C ALA A 157 1.08 -1.96 13.63
N LEU A 158 0.52 -2.93 12.91
CA LEU A 158 -0.76 -3.55 13.22
C LEU A 158 -0.54 -4.91 13.88
N PRO A 159 -1.15 -5.21 15.04
CA PRO A 159 -0.95 -6.49 15.71
C PRO A 159 -1.56 -7.63 14.90
N LEU A 160 -0.79 -8.69 14.65
CA LEU A 160 -1.25 -9.91 14.00
C LEU A 160 -1.39 -11.04 15.03
N PRO A 161 -2.62 -11.47 15.36
CA PRO A 161 -2.86 -12.55 16.31
C PRO A 161 -2.29 -13.90 15.84
N ALA A 162 -1.71 -14.67 16.76
CA ALA A 162 -1.20 -16.02 16.49
C ALA A 162 -2.26 -16.99 15.93
N LYS A 163 -3.55 -16.77 16.24
CA LYS A 163 -4.66 -17.59 15.74
C LYS A 163 -4.77 -17.56 14.21
N LEU A 164 -4.34 -16.49 13.56
CA LEU A 164 -4.37 -16.35 12.09
C LEU A 164 -3.18 -17.05 11.43
N THR A 165 -2.11 -17.31 12.18
CA THR A 165 -0.90 -17.94 11.65
C THR A 165 -0.81 -19.43 12.01
N ARG A 166 -1.74 -19.95 12.82
CA ARG A 166 -1.77 -21.34 13.28
C ARG A 166 -2.51 -22.23 12.30
N LEU A 167 -1.82 -23.25 11.79
CA LEU A 167 -2.46 -24.32 11.03
C LEU A 167 -3.16 -25.25 12.03
N TYR A 168 -4.49 -25.25 12.07
CA TYR A 168 -5.23 -26.27 12.79
C TYR A 168 -5.08 -27.60 12.04
N ARG A 169 -4.32 -28.53 12.61
CA ARG A 169 -4.44 -29.95 12.27
C ARG A 169 -5.77 -30.42 12.85
N TYR A 170 -6.71 -30.71 11.97
CA TYR A 170 -7.84 -31.60 12.28
C TYR A 170 -7.45 -32.97 11.75
#